data_AF-A0AAQ0HIY4-F1
#
_entry.id   AF-A0AAQ0HIY4-F1
#
_cell.length_a   1.000
_cell.length_b   1.000
_cell.length_c   1.000
_cell.angle_alpha   90.00
_cell.angle_beta   90.00
_cell.angle_gamma   90.00
#
_symmetry.space_group_name_H-M   'P 1'
#
loop_
_entity.id
_entity.type
_entity.pdbx_description
1 polymer ?
#
loop_
_entity_poly.entity_id
_entity_poly.type
_entity_poly.pdbx_seq_one_letter_code
_entity_poly.pdbx_strand_id
1 'polypeptide(L)' 'MKRMAEIIREYGPFPGIEEVHGVSFDGRQVWFASGERLNALDPDSGELVGALEIPADAGTAFDG' A
#
# COMPACT_ATOMS: atom_id res chain seq x y z
N MET A 1 -23.06 7.53 18.64
CA MET A 1 -21.87 7.03 19.37
C MET A 1 -20.78 6.72 18.37
N LYS A 2 -19.60 7.34 18.46
CA LYS A 2 -18.42 6.92 17.65
C LYS A 2 -17.87 5.61 18.23
N ARG A 3 -17.55 4.63 17.40
CA ARG A 3 -16.75 3.47 17.78
C ARG A 3 -15.28 3.78 17.47
N MET A 4 -14.38 3.38 18.35
CA MET A 4 -12.95 3.45 18.07
C MET A 4 -12.58 2.28 17.16
N ALA A 5 -11.74 2.56 16.18
CA ALA A 5 -11.10 1.52 15.39
C ALA A 5 -9.98 0.88 16.21
N GLU A 6 -9.82 -0.43 16.08
CA GLU A 6 -8.67 -1.15 16.59
C GLU A 6 -7.63 -1.26 15.47
N ILE A 7 -6.38 -0.95 15.78
CA ILE A 7 -5.25 -1.20 14.87
C ILE A 7 -4.88 -2.67 15.04
N ILE A 8 -5.21 -3.49 14.04
CA ILE A 8 -4.92 -4.92 14.07
C ILE A 8 -3.55 -5.25 13.47
N ARG A 9 -3.03 -4.39 12.58
CA ARG A 9 -1.75 -4.53 11.89
C ARG A 9 -1.22 -3.15 11.46
N GLU A 10 0.09 -3.03 11.41
CA GLU A 10 0.81 -1.90 10.83
C GLU A 10 1.85 -2.46 9.85
N TYR A 11 2.00 -1.80 8.69
CA TYR A 11 2.99 -2.20 7.68
C TYR A 11 4.00 -1.08 7.48
N GLY A 12 5.26 -1.46 7.33
CA GLY A 12 6.38 -0.54 7.24
C GLY A 12 7.03 -0.21 8.59
N PRO A 13 7.99 0.73 8.62
CA PRO A 13 8.53 1.45 7.46
C PRO A 13 9.17 0.49 6.45
N PHE A 14 8.99 0.75 5.16
CA PHE A 14 9.60 -0.07 4.12
C PHE A 14 10.99 0.49 3.77
N PRO A 15 12.03 -0.36 3.66
CA PRO A 15 13.36 0.10 3.31
C PRO A 15 13.39 0.85 1.97
N GLY A 16 13.97 2.05 1.97
CA GLY A 16 14.11 2.86 0.75
C GLY A 16 12.81 3.51 0.25
N ILE A 17 11.72 3.44 1.02
CA ILE A 17 10.46 4.12 0.71
C ILE A 17 10.28 5.24 1.72
N GLU A 18 10.37 6.48 1.25
CA GLU A 18 10.26 7.67 2.09
C GLU A 18 8.80 8.13 2.24
N GLU A 19 8.00 8.02 1.18
CA GLU A 19 6.63 8.53 1.12
C GLU A 19 5.66 7.52 0.48
N VAL A 20 4.41 7.59 0.90
CA VAL A 20 3.28 6.85 0.32
C VAL A 20 2.25 7.86 -0.20
N HIS A 21 2.04 7.90 -1.51
CA HIS A 21 1.17 8.88 -2.17
C HIS A 21 -0.29 8.39 -2.33
N GLY A 22 -0.51 7.09 -2.26
CA GLY A 22 -1.84 6.48 -2.39
C GLY A 22 -1.82 5.01 -2.04
N VAL A 23 -2.95 4.50 -1.55
CA VAL A 23 -3.15 3.10 -1.18
C VAL A 23 -4.47 2.60 -1.75
N SER A 24 -4.45 1.43 -2.36
CA SER A 24 -5.63 0.71 -2.87
C SER A 24 -5.55 -0.77 -2.50
N PHE A 25 -6.67 -1.50 -2.61
CA PHE A 25 -6.73 -2.94 -2.39
C PHE A 25 -7.53 -3.59 -3.50
N ASP A 26 -6.97 -4.59 -4.15
CA ASP A 26 -7.59 -5.27 -5.31
C ASP A 26 -8.44 -6.50 -4.94
N GLY A 27 -8.62 -6.75 -3.64
CA GLY A 27 -9.25 -7.97 -3.12
C GLY A 27 -8.24 -9.05 -2.70
N ARG A 28 -6.95 -8.90 -3.03
CA ARG A 28 -5.87 -9.83 -2.67
C ARG A 28 -4.61 -9.13 -2.17
N GLN A 29 -4.14 -8.10 -2.85
CA GLN A 29 -2.91 -7.36 -2.56
C GLN A 29 -3.23 -5.91 -2.18
N VAL A 30 -2.49 -5.39 -1.21
CA VAL A 30 -2.44 -3.95 -0.95
C VAL A 30 -1.47 -3.33 -1.95
N TRP A 31 -1.94 -2.34 -2.70
CA TRP A 31 -1.13 -1.60 -3.64
C TRP A 31 -0.83 -0.21 -3.08
N PHE A 32 0.42 0.22 -3.13
CA PHE A 32 0.78 1.57 -2.68
C PHE A 32 1.84 2.24 -3.55
N ALA A 33 1.63 3.54 -3.78
CA ALA A 33 2.43 4.39 -4.65
C ALA A 33 3.57 5.04 -3.87
N SER A 34 4.82 4.92 -4.36
CA SER A 34 6.02 5.41 -3.67
C SER A 34 6.95 6.27 -4.56
N GLY A 35 6.36 7.14 -5.39
CA GLY A 35 7.06 8.08 -6.26
C GLY A 35 7.41 7.47 -7.61
N GLU A 36 8.34 6.51 -7.65
CA GLU A 36 8.84 5.93 -8.90
C GLU A 36 8.24 4.56 -9.25
N ARG A 37 7.47 3.97 -8.32
CA ARG A 37 6.89 2.64 -8.47
C ARG A 37 5.59 2.45 -7.71
N LEU A 38 4.78 1.52 -8.19
CA LEU A 38 3.62 0.99 -7.50
C LEU A 38 3.97 -0.37 -6.89
N ASN A 39 3.98 -0.47 -5.57
CA ASN A 39 4.38 -1.68 -4.84
C ASN A 39 3.15 -2.54 -4.54
N ALA A 40 3.32 -3.86 -4.60
CA ALA A 40 2.35 -4.85 -4.15
C ALA A 40 2.80 -5.45 -2.82
N LEU A 41 1.94 -5.38 -1.82
CA LEU A 41 2.13 -5.97 -0.49
C LEU A 41 1.10 -7.08 -0.26
N ASP A 42 1.57 -8.21 0.25
CA ASP A 42 0.71 -9.25 0.81
C ASP A 42 0.32 -8.85 2.25
N PRO A 43 -0.98 -8.62 2.54
CA PRO A 43 -1.41 -8.21 3.88
C PRO A 43 -1.25 -9.30 4.95
N ASP A 44 -1.23 -10.58 4.56
CA ASP A 44 -1.13 -11.66 5.54
C ASP A 44 0.28 -11.79 6.11
N SER A 45 1.30 -11.65 5.24
CA SER A 45 2.71 -11.71 5.62
C SER A 45 3.31 -10.32 5.93
N GLY A 46 2.79 -9.26 5.33
CA GLY A 46 3.37 -7.91 5.36
C GLY A 46 4.55 -7.71 4.41
N GLU A 47 4.83 -8.70 3.55
CA GLU A 47 5.95 -8.65 2.61
C GLU A 47 5.59 -7.92 1.33
N LEU A 48 6.58 -7.24 0.75
CA LEU A 48 6.49 -6.73 -0.62
C LEU A 48 6.67 -7.90 -1.59
N VAL A 49 5.62 -8.24 -2.32
CA VAL A 49 5.58 -9.39 -3.24
C VAL A 49 5.84 -9.01 -4.70
N GLY A 50 5.97 -7.71 -4.99
CA GLY A 50 6.33 -7.21 -6.31
C GLY A 50 6.20 -5.69 -6.42
N ALA A 51 6.55 -5.17 -7.60
CA ALA A 51 6.36 -3.76 -7.95
C ALA A 51 6.19 -3.58 -9.46
N LEU A 52 5.53 -2.48 -9.84
CA LEU A 52 5.52 -1.95 -11.20
C LEU A 52 6.39 -0.71 -11.23
N GLU A 53 7.44 -0.71 -12.06
CA GLU A 53 8.35 0.43 -12.24
C GLU A 53 7.71 1.50 -13.13
N ILE A 54 6.72 2.20 -12.58
CA ILE A 54 5.98 3.30 -13.21
C ILE A 54 5.90 4.48 -12.25
N PRO A 55 5.96 5.73 -12.75
CA PRO A 55 5.70 6.90 -11.92
C PRO A 55 4.37 6.76 -11.15
N ALA A 56 4.46 6.92 -9.83
CA ALA A 56 3.41 6.69 -8.86
C ALA A 56 3.54 7.71 -7.72
N ASP A 57 3.45 8.99 -8.09
CA ASP A 57 3.55 10.16 -7.22
C ASP A 57 2.16 10.76 -6.87
N ALA A 58 1.08 10.07 -7.26
CA ALA A 58 -0.31 10.45 -7.03
C ALA A 58 -1.08 9.40 -6.21
N GLY A 59 -2.34 9.73 -5.90
CA GLY A 59 -3.28 8.79 -5.30
C GLY A 59 -3.59 7.60 -6.22
N THR A 60 -3.98 6.48 -5.62
CA THR A 60 -4.38 5.26 -6.35
C THR A 60 -5.84 4.93 -6.09
N ALA A 61 -6.48 4.27 -7.05
CA ALA A 61 -7.83 3.72 -6.89
C ALA A 61 -7.92 2.36 -7.59
N PHE A 62 -8.80 1.50 -7.08
CA PHE A 62 -9.22 0.25 -7.70
C PHE A 62 -10.74 0.19 -7.64
N ASP A 63 -11.40 -0.07 -8.77
CA ASP A 63 -12.85 0.04 -8.93
C ASP A 63 -13.60 -1.29 -9.16
N GLY A 64 -12.87 -2.42 -9.23
CA GLY A 64 -13.46 -3.77 -9.30
C GLY A 64 -13.26 -4.48 -10.62
#